data_AF-A0A543DM98-F1
#
_entry.id   AF-A0A543DM98-F1
#
_cell.length_a   1.000
_cell.length_b   1.000
_cell.length_c   1.000
_cell.angle_alpha   90.00
_cell.angle_beta   90.00
_cell.angle_gamma   90.00
#
_symmetry.space_group_name_H-M   'P 1'
#
loop_
_entity.id
_entity.type
_entity.pdbx_description
1 polymer ?
#
loop_
_entity_poly.entity_id
_entity_poly.type
_entity_poly.pdbx_seq_one_letter_code
_entity_poly.pdbx_strand_id
1 'polypeptide(L)'
;MLRQLLATKHPHAAHQEAEGLSLRRTLGPWGLTALGIGAVIGGGIFVITGQAAANHAGPAIMLSFVLAAICCTFCALAYAEFAAMVPVSGSAYTYTYATLGELTAWFIGWMLVLEYGVSASAVAVSWTGYFLSLLEHFDIFLPKAFVSAPLDAQLRPTGAIANVPAAVIVLLLTWLCYVGIRKSSAMNMAMVVLKTGLIVLVIIAGWKYVDPSNWQPFIPANEGPGKFGWDGVLRGAAMVFFAYIGFEAVSVAAQESHRPQKDLPVGMLASLAICTVLYIAMAAVMTGLVPYTALGTAEPVVTAVAAHPELGWLRVTVEIGALIGLSSVVLVMIIGQPRIFMIMGRDGLLPPVFTKIHPEYRTPHINTVITGIGIALLAALFPLDVLGELTSMGTLIAFASVCIGVLVLRRTQPDLPRPFRIPAAWLICSLGVLSCMALLSAMTAHNWMLMAVWTAVGFLIYFLYGYRHSRLRGQR
;
A
#
# COMPACT_ATOMS: atom_id res chain seq x y z
N MET A 1 12.41 -26.38 20.06
CA MET A 1 11.62 -25.89 18.91
C MET A 1 10.68 -24.75 19.30
N LEU A 2 9.64 -24.97 20.13
CA LEU A 2 8.65 -23.94 20.53
C LEU A 2 9.23 -22.66 21.16
N ARG A 3 10.21 -22.77 22.07
CA ARG A 3 10.88 -21.60 22.68
C ARG A 3 11.64 -20.69 21.70
N GLN A 4 11.95 -21.18 20.49
CA GLN A 4 12.66 -20.40 19.46
C GLN A 4 11.68 -19.66 18.55
N LEU A 5 10.57 -20.30 18.19
CA LEU A 5 9.52 -19.68 17.38
C LEU A 5 8.90 -18.45 18.06
N LEU A 6 8.90 -18.44 19.40
CA LEU A 6 8.38 -17.36 20.26
C LEU A 6 9.47 -16.39 20.75
N ALA A 7 10.72 -16.53 20.28
CA ALA A 7 11.81 -15.68 20.76
C ALA A 7 11.68 -14.26 20.20
N THR A 8 11.72 -13.26 21.08
CA THR A 8 11.58 -11.84 20.73
C THR A 8 12.92 -11.11 20.73
N LYS A 9 13.03 -10.03 19.95
CA LYS A 9 14.19 -9.13 19.97
C LYS A 9 13.93 -8.02 20.98
N HIS A 10 14.87 -7.76 21.89
CA HIS A 10 14.68 -6.70 22.87
C HIS A 10 14.61 -5.33 22.14
N PRO A 11 13.66 -4.43 22.49
CA PRO A 11 13.53 -3.13 21.83
C PRO A 11 14.83 -2.30 21.82
N HIS A 12 15.66 -2.43 22.87
CA HIS A 12 16.96 -1.76 22.96
C HIS A 12 18.05 -2.36 22.06
N ALA A 13 17.98 -3.65 21.71
CA ALA A 13 18.91 -4.25 20.75
C ALA A 13 18.66 -3.71 19.33
N ALA A 14 17.41 -3.35 19.00
CA ALA A 14 17.09 -2.65 17.76
C ALA A 14 17.70 -1.23 17.70
N HIS A 15 17.95 -0.59 18.85
CA HIS A 15 18.65 0.69 18.91
C HIS A 15 20.16 0.55 18.64
N GLN A 16 20.82 -0.48 19.16
CA GLN A 16 22.27 -0.68 18.99
C GLN A 16 22.67 -1.01 17.53
N GLU A 17 21.85 -1.77 16.80
CA GLU A 17 22.10 -2.03 15.37
C GLU A 17 21.90 -0.78 14.47
N ALA A 18 21.21 0.25 14.97
CA ALA A 18 20.93 1.48 14.24
C ALA A 18 22.08 2.51 14.28
N GLU A 19 23.09 2.34 15.14
CA GLU A 19 24.18 3.31 15.31
C GLU A 19 25.18 3.35 14.13
N GLY A 20 25.14 2.38 13.21
CA GLY A 20 26.15 2.26 12.15
C GLY A 20 26.08 3.28 10.99
N LEU A 21 24.95 3.96 10.78
CA LEU A 21 24.77 4.93 9.67
C LEU A 21 23.73 5.99 10.07
N SER A 22 24.14 7.07 10.74
CA SER A 22 23.20 8.15 11.10
C SER A 22 22.79 8.96 9.86
N LEU A 23 21.52 8.81 9.45
CA LEU A 23 20.92 9.67 8.43
C LEU A 23 20.76 11.09 8.97
N ARG A 24 20.88 12.10 8.09
CA ARG A 24 20.71 13.50 8.47
C ARG A 24 19.24 13.74 8.81
N ARG A 25 18.96 14.22 10.02
CA ARG A 25 17.59 14.58 10.44
C ARG A 25 17.16 15.86 9.73
N THR A 26 16.24 15.74 8.78
CA THR A 26 15.76 16.85 7.94
C THR A 26 14.23 16.96 7.90
N LEU A 27 13.51 15.98 8.43
CA LEU A 27 12.06 15.90 8.33
C LEU A 27 11.37 16.33 9.63
N GLY A 28 10.51 17.34 9.52
CA GLY A 28 9.53 17.70 10.55
C GLY A 28 8.17 17.03 10.31
N PRO A 29 7.14 17.35 11.13
CA PRO A 29 5.83 16.71 11.04
C PRO A 29 5.19 16.89 9.66
N TRP A 30 5.26 18.07 9.05
CA TRP A 30 4.70 18.31 7.72
C TRP A 30 5.46 17.60 6.59
N GLY A 31 6.78 17.45 6.73
CA GLY A 31 7.59 16.66 5.79
C GLY A 31 7.21 15.18 5.84
N LEU A 32 6.94 14.67 7.05
CA LEU A 32 6.44 13.31 7.27
C LEU A 32 4.99 13.13 6.78
N THR A 33 4.12 14.12 7.00
CA THR A 33 2.75 14.11 6.45
C THR A 33 2.79 14.04 4.92
N ALA A 34 3.62 14.84 4.27
CA ALA A 34 3.78 14.80 2.82
C ALA A 34 4.33 13.44 2.36
N LEU A 35 5.27 12.84 3.09
CA LEU A 35 5.75 11.49 2.80
C LEU A 35 4.61 10.47 2.87
N GLY A 36 3.78 10.53 3.92
CA GLY A 36 2.60 9.68 4.07
C GLY A 36 1.61 9.85 2.91
N ILE A 37 1.23 11.08 2.57
CA ILE A 37 0.35 11.38 1.42
C ILE A 37 0.98 10.83 0.12
N GLY A 38 2.30 10.97 -0.01
CA GLY A 38 3.07 10.45 -1.13
C GLY A 38 3.07 8.93 -1.24
N ALA A 39 2.97 8.21 -0.15
CA ALA A 39 2.88 6.75 -0.17
C ALA A 39 1.44 6.27 -0.41
N VAL A 40 0.46 6.97 0.17
CA VAL A 40 -0.97 6.61 0.16
C VAL A 40 -1.63 6.90 -1.20
N ILE A 41 -1.41 8.09 -1.77
CA ILE A 41 -2.06 8.47 -3.04
C ILE A 41 -1.43 7.74 -4.24
N GLY A 42 -2.13 6.74 -4.78
CA GLY A 42 -1.73 5.94 -5.94
C GLY A 42 -2.90 5.30 -6.69
N GLY A 43 -2.71 4.06 -7.18
CA GLY A 43 -3.70 3.35 -8.02
C GLY A 43 -5.07 3.15 -7.37
N GLY A 44 -5.13 3.17 -6.03
CA GLY A 44 -6.37 3.06 -5.27
C GLY A 44 -7.40 4.15 -5.62
N ILE A 45 -7.01 5.42 -5.52
CA ILE A 45 -7.92 6.53 -5.84
C ILE A 45 -8.19 6.64 -7.34
N PHE A 46 -7.17 6.44 -8.18
CA PHE A 46 -7.24 6.68 -9.62
C PHE A 46 -7.99 5.60 -10.40
N VAL A 47 -7.93 4.33 -9.98
CA VAL A 47 -8.54 3.21 -10.73
C VAL A 47 -9.51 2.39 -9.87
N ILE A 48 -9.05 1.93 -8.71
CA ILE A 48 -9.84 0.99 -7.89
C ILE A 48 -11.15 1.64 -7.42
N THR A 49 -11.17 2.95 -7.16
CA THR A 49 -12.41 3.68 -6.82
C THR A 49 -13.52 3.47 -7.85
N GLY A 50 -13.20 3.59 -9.15
CA GLY A 50 -14.19 3.45 -10.20
C GLY A 50 -14.69 2.02 -10.35
N GLN A 51 -13.76 1.05 -10.30
CA GLN A 51 -14.08 -0.37 -10.34
C GLN A 51 -14.96 -0.78 -9.15
N ALA A 52 -14.64 -0.30 -7.94
CA ALA A 52 -15.40 -0.58 -6.73
C ALA A 52 -16.78 0.10 -6.76
N ALA A 53 -16.88 1.32 -7.28
CA ALA A 53 -18.17 2.00 -7.49
C ALA A 53 -19.03 1.25 -8.51
N ALA A 54 -18.48 0.90 -9.66
CA ALA A 54 -19.20 0.25 -10.76
C ALA A 54 -19.70 -1.16 -10.41
N ASN A 55 -18.86 -1.95 -9.71
CA ASN A 55 -19.11 -3.38 -9.53
C ASN A 55 -19.60 -3.78 -8.14
N HIS A 56 -19.46 -2.92 -7.13
CA HIS A 56 -19.69 -3.30 -5.72
C HIS A 56 -20.55 -2.32 -4.94
N ALA A 57 -20.21 -1.03 -4.88
CA ALA A 57 -20.83 -0.12 -3.90
C ALA A 57 -21.76 0.93 -4.52
N GLY A 58 -21.68 1.19 -5.83
CA GLY A 58 -22.37 2.31 -6.45
C GLY A 58 -21.94 3.66 -5.85
N PRO A 59 -22.86 4.64 -5.71
CA PRO A 59 -22.58 5.91 -5.02
C PRO A 59 -22.16 5.72 -3.56
N ALA A 60 -22.62 4.65 -2.90
CA ALA A 60 -22.20 4.29 -1.53
C ALA A 60 -20.73 3.85 -1.41
N ILE A 61 -19.93 3.93 -2.48
CA ILE A 61 -18.47 3.88 -2.39
C ILE A 61 -17.91 4.93 -1.41
N MET A 62 -18.60 6.06 -1.22
CA MET A 62 -18.27 7.05 -0.18
C MET A 62 -18.31 6.44 1.22
N LEU A 63 -19.32 5.61 1.54
CA LEU A 63 -19.40 4.89 2.81
C LEU A 63 -18.31 3.82 2.91
N SER A 64 -17.97 3.19 1.79
CA SER A 64 -16.88 2.21 1.73
C SER A 64 -15.54 2.83 2.16
N PHE A 65 -15.25 4.05 1.68
CA PHE A 65 -14.08 4.82 2.13
C PHE A 65 -14.15 5.17 3.61
N VAL A 66 -15.31 5.55 4.14
CA VAL A 66 -15.48 5.83 5.59
C VAL A 66 -15.18 4.59 6.42
N LEU A 67 -15.70 3.41 6.03
CA LEU A 67 -15.46 2.16 6.75
C LEU A 67 -13.98 1.77 6.72
N ALA A 68 -13.32 1.88 5.55
CA ALA A 68 -11.89 1.64 5.41
C ALA A 68 -11.07 2.64 6.24
N ALA A 69 -11.42 3.92 6.24
CA ALA A 69 -10.74 4.95 7.03
C ALA A 69 -10.85 4.72 8.54
N ILE A 70 -12.01 4.28 9.03
CA ILE A 70 -12.21 3.92 10.45
C ILE A 70 -11.26 2.77 10.82
N CYS A 71 -11.21 1.72 10.00
CA CYS A 71 -10.29 0.60 10.19
C CYS A 71 -8.83 1.08 10.23
N CYS A 72 -8.40 1.84 9.22
CA CYS A 72 -7.06 2.40 9.14
C CYS A 72 -6.74 3.33 10.31
N THR A 73 -7.70 4.08 10.86
CA THR A 73 -7.48 4.98 11.99
C THR A 73 -7.15 4.21 13.26
N PHE A 74 -7.87 3.12 13.56
CA PHE A 74 -7.56 2.27 14.70
C PHE A 74 -6.16 1.65 14.58
N CYS A 75 -5.81 1.20 13.39
CA CYS A 75 -4.48 0.65 13.10
C CYS A 75 -3.38 1.73 13.17
N ALA A 76 -3.61 2.90 12.59
CA ALA A 76 -2.67 4.02 12.57
C ALA A 76 -2.33 4.50 13.99
N LEU A 77 -3.30 4.49 14.91
CA LEU A 77 -3.05 4.77 16.32
C LEU A 77 -2.10 3.73 16.95
N ALA A 78 -2.29 2.44 16.65
CA ALA A 78 -1.39 1.37 17.11
C ALA A 78 0.02 1.52 16.52
N TYR A 79 0.14 1.83 15.23
CA TYR A 79 1.41 2.13 14.57
C TYR A 79 2.10 3.36 15.17
N ALA A 80 1.35 4.42 15.47
CA ALA A 80 1.88 5.64 16.06
C ALA A 80 2.48 5.40 17.45
N GLU A 81 1.84 4.58 18.29
CA GLU A 81 2.39 4.18 19.58
C GLU A 81 3.69 3.39 19.42
N PHE A 82 3.73 2.40 18.53
CA PHE A 82 4.96 1.63 18.25
C PHE A 82 6.09 2.48 17.69
N ALA A 83 5.80 3.31 16.68
CA ALA A 83 6.79 4.15 16.04
C ALA A 83 7.38 5.19 17.01
N ALA A 84 6.57 5.68 17.96
CA ALA A 84 7.05 6.58 19.00
C ALA A 84 7.89 5.87 20.07
N MET A 85 7.61 4.59 20.38
CA MET A 85 8.40 3.79 21.32
C MET A 85 9.72 3.29 20.72
N VAL A 86 9.70 2.81 19.48
CA VAL A 86 10.83 2.17 18.80
C VAL A 86 11.07 2.89 17.46
N PRO A 87 11.71 4.07 17.47
CA PRO A 87 11.91 4.89 16.27
C PRO A 87 13.06 4.34 15.42
N VAL A 88 12.90 3.11 14.92
CA VAL A 88 13.83 2.42 14.03
C VAL A 88 13.16 2.15 12.69
N SER A 89 13.94 2.19 11.61
CA SER A 89 13.45 1.90 10.26
C SER A 89 13.21 0.40 10.09
N GLY A 90 12.01 -0.07 10.42
CA GLY A 90 11.66 -1.49 10.30
C GLY A 90 10.17 -1.85 10.31
N SER A 91 9.28 -0.86 10.51
CA SER A 91 7.81 -1.01 10.41
C SER A 91 7.26 -2.24 11.17
N ALA A 92 6.16 -2.83 10.69
CA ALA A 92 5.43 -3.94 11.31
C ALA A 92 6.30 -5.17 11.60
N TYR A 93 7.28 -5.48 10.73
CA TYR A 93 8.21 -6.59 10.92
C TYR A 93 8.97 -6.43 12.24
N THR A 94 9.60 -5.28 12.46
CA THR A 94 10.37 -5.04 13.68
C THR A 94 9.48 -4.99 14.93
N TYR A 95 8.28 -4.41 14.83
CA TYR A 95 7.35 -4.35 15.95
C TYR A 95 6.85 -5.75 16.36
N THR A 96 6.53 -6.60 15.40
CA THR A 96 6.10 -7.98 15.65
C THR A 96 7.25 -8.86 16.13
N TYR A 97 8.48 -8.65 15.66
CA TYR A 97 9.67 -9.32 16.21
C TYR A 97 9.88 -8.99 17.68
N ALA A 98 9.70 -7.72 18.07
CA ALA A 98 9.88 -7.30 19.44
C ALA A 98 8.79 -7.81 20.40
N THR A 99 7.60 -8.15 19.89
CA THR A 99 6.42 -8.44 20.73
C THR A 99 5.87 -9.86 20.62
N LEU A 100 5.79 -10.42 19.42
CA LEU A 100 5.13 -11.71 19.12
C LEU A 100 6.13 -12.83 18.76
N GLY A 101 7.39 -12.47 18.51
CA GLY A 101 8.49 -13.40 18.28
C GLY A 101 8.80 -13.67 16.81
N GLU A 102 9.87 -14.43 16.58
CA GLU A 102 10.46 -14.66 15.26
C GLU A 102 9.50 -15.24 14.23
N LEU A 103 8.69 -16.26 14.56
CA LEU A 103 7.81 -16.90 13.58
C LEU A 103 6.75 -15.92 13.07
N THR A 104 6.14 -15.16 13.98
CA THR A 104 5.17 -14.13 13.66
C THR A 104 5.84 -13.02 12.86
N ALA A 105 7.04 -12.59 13.27
CA ALA A 105 7.79 -11.58 12.54
C ALA A 105 8.13 -12.01 11.12
N TRP A 106 8.55 -13.26 10.90
CA TRP A 106 8.75 -13.82 9.57
C TRP A 106 7.47 -13.75 8.74
N PHE A 107 6.35 -14.23 9.29
CA PHE A 107 5.07 -14.24 8.59
C PHE A 107 4.64 -12.82 8.21
N ILE A 108 4.75 -11.85 9.13
CA ILE A 108 4.44 -10.44 8.85
C ILE A 108 5.44 -9.83 7.86
N GLY A 109 6.73 -10.14 7.96
CA GLY A 109 7.72 -9.75 6.96
C GLY A 109 7.37 -10.25 5.57
N TRP A 110 6.90 -11.49 5.45
CA TRP A 110 6.42 -12.08 4.21
C TRP A 110 5.11 -11.46 3.71
N MET A 111 4.23 -11.00 4.60
CA MET A 111 3.07 -10.17 4.22
C MET A 111 3.52 -8.78 3.73
N LEU A 112 4.57 -8.19 4.30
CA LEU A 112 5.13 -6.92 3.81
C LEU A 112 5.78 -7.07 2.43
N VAL A 113 6.35 -8.24 2.11
CA VAL A 113 6.82 -8.53 0.74
C VAL A 113 5.66 -8.47 -0.26
N LEU A 114 4.49 -8.97 0.16
CA LEU A 114 3.27 -8.86 -0.62
C LEU A 114 2.87 -7.38 -0.73
N GLU A 115 2.78 -6.69 0.40
CA GLU A 115 2.40 -5.27 0.48
C GLU A 115 3.21 -4.38 -0.46
N TYR A 116 4.56 -4.42 -0.44
CA TYR A 116 5.35 -3.53 -1.30
C TYR A 116 5.48 -4.07 -2.72
N GLY A 117 5.73 -5.37 -2.90
CA GLY A 117 5.97 -5.96 -4.22
C GLY A 117 4.71 -6.10 -5.07
N VAL A 118 3.65 -6.69 -4.52
CA VAL A 118 2.39 -6.88 -5.23
C VAL A 118 1.68 -5.54 -5.42
N SER A 119 1.76 -4.61 -4.46
CA SER A 119 1.24 -3.24 -4.65
C SER A 119 1.94 -2.49 -5.79
N ALA A 120 3.28 -2.55 -5.86
CA ALA A 120 4.02 -1.94 -6.97
C ALA A 120 3.53 -2.47 -8.33
N SER A 121 3.22 -3.77 -8.38
CA SER A 121 2.67 -4.42 -9.57
C SER A 121 1.26 -3.92 -9.88
N ALA A 122 0.38 -3.86 -8.87
CA ALA A 122 -0.98 -3.32 -9.01
C ALA A 122 -0.97 -1.89 -9.55
N VAL A 123 -0.16 -1.01 -8.95
CA VAL A 123 -0.05 0.39 -9.39
C VAL A 123 0.51 0.51 -10.81
N ALA A 124 1.46 -0.36 -11.21
CA ALA A 124 1.96 -0.40 -12.58
C ALA A 124 0.89 -0.87 -13.59
N VAL A 125 -0.01 -1.78 -13.20
CA VAL A 125 -1.17 -2.15 -14.01
C VAL A 125 -2.14 -0.96 -14.13
N SER A 126 -2.41 -0.23 -13.04
CA SER A 126 -3.19 1.02 -13.08
C SER A 126 -2.56 2.07 -14.02
N TRP A 127 -1.22 2.17 -14.04
CA TRP A 127 -0.50 3.08 -14.93
C TRP A 127 -0.76 2.78 -16.41
N THR A 128 -0.96 1.50 -16.76
CA THR A 128 -1.24 1.10 -18.15
C THR A 128 -2.54 1.70 -18.67
N GLY A 129 -3.61 1.72 -17.88
CA GLY A 129 -4.91 2.29 -18.29
C GLY A 129 -4.79 3.75 -18.72
N TYR A 130 -4.17 4.57 -17.86
CA TYR A 130 -3.89 5.97 -18.15
C TYR A 130 -2.93 6.17 -19.32
N PHE A 131 -1.96 5.27 -19.49
CA PHE A 131 -1.01 5.36 -20.60
C PHE A 131 -1.69 5.12 -21.94
N LEU A 132 -2.57 4.12 -22.01
CA LEU A 132 -3.36 3.85 -23.21
C LEU A 132 -4.33 5.00 -23.52
N SER A 133 -5.03 5.54 -22.51
CA SER A 133 -5.91 6.70 -22.71
C SER A 133 -5.17 7.92 -23.26
N LEU A 134 -3.92 8.15 -22.82
CA LEU A 134 -3.09 9.22 -23.37
C LEU A 134 -2.67 8.92 -24.82
N LEU A 135 -2.32 7.68 -25.16
CA LEU A 135 -1.96 7.28 -26.53
C LEU A 135 -3.12 7.40 -27.51
N GLU A 136 -4.36 7.20 -27.05
CA GLU A 136 -5.56 7.40 -27.87
C GLU A 136 -5.70 8.84 -28.39
N HIS A 137 -5.16 9.85 -27.68
CA HIS A 137 -5.12 11.24 -28.18
C HIS A 137 -4.21 11.43 -29.40
N PHE A 138 -3.26 10.51 -29.61
CA PHE A 138 -2.35 10.52 -30.74
C PHE A 138 -2.75 9.50 -31.81
N ASP A 139 -3.95 8.94 -31.74
CA ASP A 139 -4.44 7.85 -32.60
C ASP A 139 -3.55 6.60 -32.59
N ILE A 140 -2.82 6.37 -31.47
CA ILE A 140 -1.94 5.22 -31.31
C ILE A 140 -2.69 4.12 -30.55
N PHE A 141 -3.09 3.07 -31.27
CA PHE A 141 -3.74 1.90 -30.69
C PHE A 141 -2.77 0.72 -30.59
N LEU A 142 -2.45 0.32 -29.37
CA LEU A 142 -1.62 -0.85 -29.11
C LEU A 142 -2.46 -2.15 -29.14
N PRO A 143 -1.95 -3.27 -29.67
CA PRO A 143 -2.69 -4.53 -29.68
C PRO A 143 -3.00 -5.02 -28.27
N LYS A 144 -4.27 -5.41 -28.02
CA LYS A 144 -4.74 -5.92 -26.72
C LYS A 144 -3.87 -7.06 -26.16
N ALA A 145 -3.27 -7.87 -27.03
CA ALA A 145 -2.36 -8.95 -26.64
C ALA A 145 -1.14 -8.48 -25.82
N PHE A 146 -0.69 -7.24 -25.98
CA PHE A 146 0.52 -6.71 -25.32
C PHE A 146 0.23 -5.70 -24.21
N VAL A 147 -1.04 -5.42 -23.91
CA VAL A 147 -1.42 -4.37 -22.96
C VAL A 147 -2.43 -4.86 -21.92
N SER A 148 -2.68 -6.16 -21.88
CA SER A 148 -3.62 -6.81 -20.96
C SER A 148 -2.97 -8.03 -20.33
N ALA A 149 -3.38 -8.35 -19.10
CA ALA A 149 -2.88 -9.52 -18.39
C ALA A 149 -3.33 -10.81 -19.12
N PRO A 150 -2.44 -11.82 -19.27
CA PRO A 150 -2.77 -13.13 -19.83
C PRO A 150 -3.72 -13.93 -18.93
N LEU A 151 -3.86 -13.55 -17.66
CA LEU A 151 -4.72 -14.18 -16.68
C LEU A 151 -5.85 -13.23 -16.26
N ASP A 152 -7.07 -13.75 -16.15
CA ASP A 152 -8.19 -13.04 -15.54
C ASP A 152 -8.20 -13.15 -14.00
N ALA A 153 -9.21 -12.57 -13.36
CA ALA A 153 -9.34 -12.58 -11.89
C ALA A 153 -9.55 -13.97 -11.29
N GLN A 154 -9.86 -14.99 -12.10
CA GLN A 154 -9.97 -16.39 -11.71
C GLN A 154 -8.79 -17.24 -12.23
N LEU A 155 -7.71 -16.58 -12.67
CA LEU A 155 -6.51 -17.19 -13.25
C LEU A 155 -6.76 -18.01 -14.51
N ARG A 156 -7.77 -17.65 -15.30
CA ARG A 156 -8.06 -18.27 -16.59
C ARG A 156 -7.34 -17.50 -17.71
N PRO A 157 -6.87 -18.19 -18.76
CA PRO A 157 -6.24 -17.53 -19.90
C PRO A 157 -7.20 -16.57 -20.62
N THR A 158 -6.81 -15.32 -20.79
CA THR A 158 -7.58 -14.29 -21.51
C THR A 158 -7.30 -14.24 -23.00
N GLY A 159 -6.23 -14.92 -23.45
CA GLY A 159 -5.70 -14.83 -24.81
C GLY A 159 -4.72 -13.66 -25.02
N ALA A 160 -4.49 -12.82 -23.99
CA ALA A 160 -3.38 -11.87 -24.00
C ALA A 160 -2.05 -12.55 -23.70
N ILE A 161 -0.94 -11.91 -24.06
CA ILE A 161 0.43 -12.41 -23.82
C ILE A 161 0.97 -11.86 -22.51
N ALA A 162 0.95 -10.52 -22.37
CA ALA A 162 1.48 -9.82 -21.21
C ALA A 162 0.99 -8.37 -21.20
N ASN A 163 0.88 -7.77 -20.02
CA ASN A 163 0.82 -6.33 -19.88
C ASN A 163 2.24 -5.73 -19.99
N VAL A 164 2.69 -5.49 -21.22
CA VAL A 164 4.03 -4.98 -21.52
C VAL A 164 4.27 -3.57 -20.97
N PRO A 165 3.35 -2.58 -21.10
CA PRO A 165 3.55 -1.25 -20.53
C PRO A 165 3.83 -1.28 -19.02
N ALA A 166 3.07 -2.07 -18.25
CA ALA A 166 3.28 -2.22 -16.81
C ALA A 166 4.67 -2.82 -16.49
N ALA A 167 5.08 -3.86 -17.22
CA ALA A 167 6.39 -4.47 -17.04
C ALA A 167 7.53 -3.50 -17.36
N VAL A 168 7.40 -2.75 -18.47
CA VAL A 168 8.41 -1.79 -18.92
C VAL A 168 8.60 -0.67 -17.91
N ILE A 169 7.52 -0.05 -17.40
CA ILE A 169 7.66 1.03 -16.42
C ILE A 169 8.31 0.53 -15.13
N VAL A 170 7.99 -0.69 -14.67
CA VAL A 170 8.64 -1.30 -13.49
C VAL A 170 10.13 -1.52 -13.74
N LEU A 171 10.51 -2.07 -14.90
CA LEU A 171 11.92 -2.32 -15.23
C LEU A 171 12.71 -1.02 -15.38
N LEU A 172 12.12 0.01 -15.99
CA LEU A 172 12.72 1.34 -16.10
C LEU A 172 12.95 1.98 -14.72
N LEU A 173 11.97 1.92 -13.83
CA LEU A 173 12.10 2.44 -12.47
C LEU A 173 13.06 1.59 -11.62
N THR A 174 13.11 0.27 -11.84
CA THR A 174 14.09 -0.63 -11.22
C THR A 174 15.50 -0.28 -11.66
N TRP A 175 15.73 -0.07 -12.96
CA TRP A 175 17.01 0.37 -13.50
C TRP A 175 17.41 1.73 -12.91
N LEU A 176 16.46 2.66 -12.83
CA LEU A 176 16.69 3.97 -12.22
C LEU A 176 17.10 3.83 -10.74
N CYS A 177 16.43 2.97 -9.96
CA CYS A 177 16.81 2.63 -8.58
C CYS A 177 18.18 1.96 -8.48
N TYR A 178 18.55 1.11 -9.44
CA TYR A 178 19.83 0.42 -9.49
C TYR A 178 21.01 1.38 -9.68
N VAL A 179 20.91 2.30 -10.66
CA VAL A 179 21.92 3.34 -10.94
C VAL A 179 22.11 4.29 -9.75
N GLY A 180 21.16 4.27 -8.81
CA GLY A 180 21.25 5.03 -7.58
C GLY A 180 20.69 6.43 -7.80
N ILE A 181 19.37 6.55 -7.68
CA ILE A 181 18.75 7.85 -7.46
C ILE A 181 19.24 8.38 -6.10
N ARG A 182 20.30 9.19 -6.10
CA ARG A 182 20.65 10.08 -4.98
C ARG A 182 19.70 11.29 -4.89
N LYS A 183 18.48 11.21 -5.42
CA LYS A 183 17.63 12.40 -5.54
C LYS A 183 16.99 12.77 -4.20
N SER A 184 17.48 13.91 -3.73
CA SER A 184 16.92 14.90 -2.83
C SER A 184 15.45 14.68 -2.48
N SER A 185 15.16 14.67 -1.18
CA SER A 185 13.82 14.80 -0.57
C SER A 185 12.90 15.79 -1.32
N ALA A 186 13.47 16.84 -1.94
CA ALA A 186 12.76 17.81 -2.77
C ALA A 186 12.01 17.21 -3.97
N MET A 187 12.57 16.21 -4.65
CA MET A 187 11.92 15.63 -5.84
C MET A 187 10.73 14.74 -5.45
N ASN A 188 10.86 14.00 -4.34
CA ASN A 188 9.73 13.27 -3.77
C ASN A 188 8.62 14.23 -3.36
N MET A 189 8.97 15.31 -2.64
CA MET A 189 8.03 16.35 -2.24
C MET A 189 7.29 16.95 -3.45
N ALA A 190 8.02 17.26 -4.53
CA ALA A 190 7.43 17.79 -5.76
C ALA A 190 6.39 16.82 -6.37
N MET A 191 6.69 15.52 -6.41
CA MET A 191 5.75 14.51 -6.90
C MET A 191 4.49 14.42 -6.04
N VAL A 192 4.61 14.52 -4.71
CA VAL A 192 3.46 14.54 -3.79
C VAL A 192 2.58 15.76 -4.02
N VAL A 193 3.19 16.94 -4.11
CA VAL A 193 2.46 18.19 -4.37
C VAL A 193 1.73 18.13 -5.70
N LEU A 194 2.38 17.64 -6.76
CA LEU A 194 1.79 17.53 -8.09
C LEU A 194 0.56 16.61 -8.07
N LYS A 195 0.67 15.39 -7.54
CA LYS A 195 -0.46 14.44 -7.55
C LYS A 195 -1.58 14.83 -6.59
N THR A 196 -1.26 15.41 -5.44
CA THR A 196 -2.28 15.91 -4.49
C THR A 196 -2.99 17.12 -5.09
N GLY A 197 -2.24 18.03 -5.71
CA GLY A 197 -2.78 19.19 -6.42
C GLY A 197 -3.70 18.78 -7.57
N LEU A 198 -3.37 17.73 -8.31
CA LEU A 198 -4.23 17.17 -9.35
C LEU A 198 -5.58 16.71 -8.79
N ILE A 199 -5.59 15.96 -7.68
CA ILE A 199 -6.84 15.49 -7.06
C ILE A 199 -7.71 16.68 -6.62
N VAL A 200 -7.11 17.66 -5.96
CA VAL A 200 -7.82 18.89 -5.56
C VAL A 200 -8.37 19.63 -6.78
N LEU A 201 -7.59 19.72 -7.87
CA LEU A 201 -8.03 20.34 -9.11
C LEU A 201 -9.25 19.64 -9.69
N VAL A 202 -9.24 18.30 -9.76
CA VAL A 202 -10.38 17.51 -10.26
C VAL A 202 -11.60 17.70 -9.38
N ILE A 203 -11.44 17.68 -8.06
CA ILE A 203 -12.54 17.89 -7.13
C ILE A 203 -13.17 19.27 -7.34
N ILE A 204 -12.36 20.34 -7.37
CA ILE A 204 -12.87 21.72 -7.50
C ILE A 204 -13.51 21.95 -8.86
N ALA A 205 -12.88 21.48 -9.94
CA ALA A 205 -13.40 21.65 -11.30
C ALA A 205 -14.67 20.83 -11.52
N GLY A 206 -14.68 19.57 -11.06
CA GLY A 206 -15.81 18.65 -11.22
C GLY A 206 -17.01 18.98 -10.33
N TRP A 207 -16.80 19.58 -9.15
CA TRP A 207 -17.88 19.85 -8.17
C TRP A 207 -19.08 20.60 -8.76
N LYS A 208 -18.84 21.53 -9.70
CA LYS A 208 -19.92 22.32 -10.33
C LYS A 208 -20.81 21.52 -11.27
N TYR A 209 -20.33 20.38 -11.76
CA TYR A 209 -21.00 19.53 -12.75
C TYR A 209 -21.57 18.25 -12.12
N VAL A 210 -21.49 18.12 -10.80
CA VAL A 210 -22.08 16.99 -10.08
C VAL A 210 -23.60 17.08 -10.17
N ASP A 211 -24.21 16.04 -10.72
CA ASP A 211 -25.65 15.84 -10.71
C ASP A 211 -26.03 14.87 -9.56
N PRO A 212 -26.70 15.35 -8.50
CA PRO A 212 -27.16 14.50 -7.40
C PRO A 212 -28.12 13.38 -7.82
N SER A 213 -28.70 13.44 -9.03
CA SER A 213 -29.53 12.35 -9.56
C SER A 213 -28.73 11.06 -9.75
N ASN A 214 -27.43 11.16 -10.06
CA ASN A 214 -26.52 10.01 -10.19
C ASN A 214 -26.26 9.30 -8.85
N TRP A 215 -26.60 9.93 -7.73
CA TRP A 215 -26.53 9.33 -6.40
C TRP A 215 -27.82 8.64 -5.98
N GLN A 216 -28.83 8.51 -6.84
CA GLN A 216 -30.07 7.81 -6.54
C GLN A 216 -30.22 6.54 -7.39
N PRO A 217 -30.41 5.35 -6.79
CA PRO A 217 -30.35 5.07 -5.35
C PRO A 217 -28.92 5.15 -4.79
N PHE A 218 -28.76 5.71 -3.59
CA PHE A 218 -27.42 5.90 -3.00
C PHE A 218 -26.73 4.58 -2.68
N ILE A 219 -27.49 3.66 -2.09
CA ILE A 219 -27.12 2.24 -1.96
C ILE A 219 -27.98 1.50 -2.99
N PRO A 220 -27.42 1.04 -4.12
CA PRO A 220 -28.19 0.27 -5.08
C PRO A 220 -28.68 -1.05 -4.47
N ALA A 221 -29.77 -1.59 -5.01
CA ALA A 221 -30.35 -2.83 -4.54
C ALA A 221 -29.34 -3.99 -4.65
N ASN A 222 -29.33 -4.88 -3.67
CA ASN A 222 -28.40 -6.02 -3.67
C ASN A 222 -28.74 -6.96 -4.85
N GLU A 223 -27.75 -7.18 -5.72
CA GLU A 223 -27.86 -8.03 -6.92
C GLU A 223 -27.15 -9.39 -6.74
N GLY A 224 -26.59 -9.64 -5.57
CA GLY A 224 -25.90 -10.88 -5.23
C GLY A 224 -24.74 -10.67 -4.25
N PRO A 225 -24.03 -11.75 -3.88
CA PRO A 225 -22.92 -11.69 -2.95
C PRO A 225 -21.83 -10.71 -3.41
N GLY A 226 -21.54 -9.72 -2.59
CA GLY A 226 -20.57 -8.66 -2.85
C GLY A 226 -20.99 -7.65 -3.92
N LYS A 227 -22.22 -7.70 -4.45
CA LYS A 227 -22.72 -6.76 -5.46
C LYS A 227 -23.86 -5.91 -4.92
N PHE A 228 -23.55 -4.65 -4.64
CA PHE A 228 -24.45 -3.62 -4.10
C PHE A 228 -25.08 -4.01 -2.75
N GLY A 229 -25.97 -3.15 -2.22
CA GLY A 229 -26.42 -3.24 -0.84
C GLY A 229 -25.28 -3.04 0.19
N TRP A 230 -25.57 -3.31 1.47
CA TRP A 230 -24.58 -3.22 2.54
C TRP A 230 -23.42 -4.22 2.40
N ASP A 231 -23.69 -5.38 1.81
CA ASP A 231 -22.67 -6.39 1.49
C ASP A 231 -21.70 -5.88 0.43
N GLY A 232 -22.20 -5.25 -0.64
CA GLY A 232 -21.39 -4.56 -1.64
C GLY A 232 -20.61 -3.36 -1.10
N VAL A 233 -21.16 -2.62 -0.12
CA VAL A 233 -20.42 -1.56 0.59
C VAL A 233 -19.25 -2.15 1.41
N LEU A 234 -19.44 -3.28 2.08
CA LEU A 234 -18.36 -3.93 2.82
C LEU A 234 -17.28 -4.48 1.86
N ARG A 235 -17.69 -5.08 0.73
CA ARG A 235 -16.75 -5.52 -0.31
C ARG A 235 -16.00 -4.36 -0.95
N GLY A 236 -16.71 -3.27 -1.26
CA GLY A 236 -16.13 -2.02 -1.73
C GLY A 236 -15.09 -1.49 -0.74
N ALA A 237 -15.39 -1.48 0.56
CA ALA A 237 -14.47 -1.04 1.61
C ALA A 237 -13.18 -1.89 1.64
N ALA A 238 -13.31 -3.20 1.50
CA ALA A 238 -12.18 -4.12 1.46
C ALA A 238 -11.31 -3.92 0.21
N MET A 239 -11.92 -3.58 -0.94
CA MET A 239 -11.23 -3.28 -2.18
C MET A 239 -10.51 -1.92 -2.11
N VAL A 240 -11.20 -0.84 -1.70
CA VAL A 240 -10.59 0.50 -1.59
C VAL A 240 -9.66 0.66 -0.38
N PHE A 241 -9.61 -0.33 0.52
CA PHE A 241 -8.58 -0.39 1.55
C PHE A 241 -7.17 -0.29 0.95
N PHE A 242 -6.98 -0.81 -0.27
CA PHE A 242 -5.74 -0.65 -1.03
C PHE A 242 -5.29 0.81 -1.14
N ALA A 243 -6.24 1.75 -1.28
CA ALA A 243 -5.94 3.17 -1.39
C ALA A 243 -5.34 3.74 -0.10
N TYR A 244 -5.56 3.13 1.06
CA TYR A 244 -5.04 3.61 2.34
C TYR A 244 -3.66 3.07 2.71
N ILE A 245 -3.13 2.12 1.95
CA ILE A 245 -1.82 1.53 2.20
C ILE A 245 -0.75 2.60 1.96
N GLY A 246 0.11 2.83 2.95
CA GLY A 246 1.25 3.75 2.82
C GLY A 246 1.41 4.75 3.96
N PHE A 247 0.40 4.98 4.81
CA PHE A 247 0.58 5.93 5.93
C PHE A 247 1.65 5.46 6.91
N GLU A 248 1.82 4.13 7.03
CA GLU A 248 2.83 3.47 7.83
C GLU A 248 4.25 3.63 7.26
N ALA A 249 4.40 3.98 5.98
CA ALA A 249 5.69 4.29 5.36
C ALA A 249 6.39 5.47 6.05
N VAL A 250 5.64 6.33 6.73
CA VAL A 250 6.17 7.39 7.61
C VAL A 250 7.12 6.83 8.67
N SER A 251 6.87 5.62 9.19
CA SER A 251 7.76 4.97 10.17
C SER A 251 9.14 4.65 9.63
N VAL A 252 9.28 4.44 8.30
CA VAL A 252 10.57 4.15 7.68
C VAL A 252 11.51 5.36 7.77
N ALA A 253 10.95 6.57 7.76
CA ALA A 253 11.66 7.83 7.89
C ALA A 253 11.94 8.25 9.35
N ALA A 254 11.76 7.33 10.32
CA ALA A 254 12.02 7.61 11.74
C ALA A 254 13.42 8.18 11.99
N GLN A 255 14.43 7.66 11.30
CA GLN A 255 15.83 8.11 11.46
C GLN A 255 16.11 9.51 10.86
N GLU A 256 15.27 9.96 9.92
CA GLU A 256 15.38 11.27 9.26
C GLU A 256 14.52 12.35 9.96
N SER A 257 13.74 11.97 10.96
CA SER A 257 12.88 12.89 11.72
C SER A 257 13.64 13.66 12.80
N HIS A 258 13.31 14.95 12.97
CA HIS A 258 13.85 15.78 14.06
C HIS A 258 13.43 15.29 15.45
N ARG A 259 12.12 15.04 15.66
CA ARG A 259 11.57 14.51 16.92
C ARG A 259 10.68 13.30 16.62
N PRO A 260 11.26 12.11 16.35
CA PRO A 260 10.52 10.94 15.89
C PRO A 260 9.32 10.59 16.79
N GLN A 261 9.50 10.73 18.11
CA GLN A 261 8.48 10.41 19.12
C GLN A 261 7.19 11.23 19.01
N LYS A 262 7.24 12.44 18.44
CA LYS A 262 6.10 13.35 18.27
C LYS A 262 5.72 13.53 16.81
N ASP A 263 6.71 13.64 15.94
CA ASP A 263 6.50 13.96 14.54
C ASP A 263 5.96 12.74 13.75
N LEU A 264 6.34 11.50 14.11
CA LEU A 264 5.84 10.28 13.44
C LEU A 264 4.33 10.07 13.65
N PRO A 265 3.79 10.11 14.89
CA PRO A 265 2.33 10.03 15.11
C PRO A 265 1.55 11.08 14.32
N VAL A 266 2.03 12.33 14.32
CA VAL A 266 1.37 13.43 13.61
C VAL A 266 1.39 13.18 12.10
N GLY A 267 2.54 12.78 11.54
CA GLY A 267 2.67 12.48 10.11
C GLY A 267 1.73 11.37 9.64
N MET A 268 1.64 10.27 10.40
CA MET A 268 0.74 9.15 10.10
C MET A 268 -0.73 9.55 10.14
N LEU A 269 -1.19 10.16 11.24
CA LEU A 269 -2.60 10.49 11.42
C LEU A 269 -3.05 11.63 10.50
N ALA A 270 -2.21 12.66 10.31
CA ALA A 270 -2.53 13.78 9.42
C ALA A 270 -2.60 13.34 7.96
N SER A 271 -1.64 12.50 7.51
CA SER A 271 -1.66 11.99 6.13
C SER A 271 -2.88 11.13 5.86
N LEU A 272 -3.25 10.23 6.79
CA LEU A 272 -4.46 9.41 6.71
C LEU A 272 -5.73 10.26 6.65
N ALA A 273 -5.85 11.27 7.52
CA ALA A 273 -7.02 12.14 7.56
C ALA A 273 -7.17 12.95 6.25
N ILE A 274 -6.08 13.55 5.76
CA ILE A 274 -6.08 14.32 4.51
C ILE A 274 -6.46 13.42 3.34
N CYS A 275 -5.85 12.24 3.21
CA CYS A 275 -6.17 11.31 2.13
C CYS A 275 -7.62 10.84 2.20
N THR A 276 -8.16 10.58 3.40
CA THR A 276 -9.57 10.20 3.59
C THR A 276 -10.53 11.24 3.03
N VAL A 277 -10.31 12.52 3.37
CA VAL A 277 -11.17 13.61 2.86
C VAL A 277 -11.09 13.70 1.34
N LEU A 278 -9.87 13.63 0.78
CA LEU A 278 -9.67 13.66 -0.66
C LEU A 278 -10.33 12.47 -1.37
N TYR A 279 -10.28 11.27 -0.77
CA TYR A 279 -10.86 10.06 -1.36
C TYR A 279 -12.37 10.10 -1.40
N ILE A 280 -13.02 10.48 -0.30
CA ILE A 280 -14.48 10.62 -0.24
C ILE A 280 -14.94 11.71 -1.21
N ALA A 281 -14.26 12.86 -1.23
CA ALA A 281 -14.60 13.96 -2.14
C ALA A 281 -14.41 13.58 -3.61
N MET A 282 -13.32 12.90 -3.94
CA MET A 282 -13.07 12.40 -5.29
C MET A 282 -14.13 11.39 -5.73
N ALA A 283 -14.47 10.44 -4.85
CA ALA A 283 -15.48 9.43 -5.14
C ALA A 283 -16.88 10.07 -5.32
N ALA A 284 -17.22 11.08 -4.50
CA ALA A 284 -18.45 11.85 -4.65
C ALA A 284 -18.50 12.56 -6.01
N VAL A 285 -17.42 13.24 -6.41
CA VAL A 285 -17.34 13.93 -7.70
C VAL A 285 -17.44 12.93 -8.85
N MET A 286 -16.67 11.84 -8.84
CA MET A 286 -16.71 10.83 -9.91
C MET A 286 -18.10 10.23 -10.10
N THR A 287 -18.73 9.77 -9.02
CA THR A 287 -20.09 9.19 -9.05
C THR A 287 -21.18 10.23 -9.28
N GLY A 288 -20.88 11.51 -9.09
CA GLY A 288 -21.79 12.62 -9.35
C GLY A 288 -21.73 13.13 -10.80
N LEU A 289 -20.57 13.02 -11.46
CA LEU A 289 -20.38 13.42 -12.86
C LEU A 289 -21.03 12.43 -13.84
N VAL A 290 -21.10 11.15 -13.49
CA VAL A 290 -21.51 10.07 -14.39
C VAL A 290 -22.10 8.92 -13.58
N PRO A 291 -23.12 8.20 -14.11
CA PRO A 291 -23.64 6.99 -13.49
C PRO A 291 -22.53 6.00 -13.12
N TYR A 292 -22.57 5.48 -11.89
CA TYR A 292 -21.51 4.63 -11.34
C TYR A 292 -21.18 3.40 -12.21
N THR A 293 -22.14 2.89 -12.99
CA THR A 293 -21.97 1.76 -13.90
C THR A 293 -20.97 2.02 -15.03
N ALA A 294 -20.74 3.28 -15.41
CA ALA A 294 -19.77 3.66 -16.42
C ALA A 294 -18.35 3.88 -15.87
N LEU A 295 -18.16 3.83 -14.54
CA LEU A 295 -16.84 4.03 -13.91
C LEU A 295 -15.99 2.75 -13.87
N GLY A 296 -16.46 1.63 -14.43
CA GLY A 296 -15.74 0.36 -14.46
C GLY A 296 -14.62 0.28 -15.51
N THR A 297 -13.93 1.38 -15.77
CA THR A 297 -12.87 1.51 -16.80
C THR A 297 -11.46 1.40 -16.20
N ALA A 298 -10.43 1.43 -17.04
CA ALA A 298 -9.04 1.41 -16.57
C ALA A 298 -8.55 2.80 -16.09
N GLU A 299 -9.32 3.85 -16.38
CA GLU A 299 -9.01 5.25 -16.15
C GLU A 299 -10.25 6.05 -15.67
N PRO A 300 -10.95 5.61 -14.62
CA PRO A 300 -12.30 6.10 -14.31
C PRO A 300 -12.39 7.59 -13.98
N VAL A 301 -11.30 8.22 -13.50
CA VAL A 301 -11.25 9.68 -13.34
C VAL A 301 -11.36 10.38 -14.70
N VAL A 302 -10.66 9.88 -15.71
CA VAL A 302 -10.71 10.41 -17.07
C VAL A 302 -12.09 10.14 -17.68
N THR A 303 -12.63 8.93 -17.50
CA THR A 303 -13.99 8.60 -17.95
C THR A 303 -15.03 9.57 -17.36
N ALA A 304 -14.92 9.91 -16.08
CA ALA A 304 -15.84 10.85 -15.44
C ALA A 304 -15.72 12.28 -15.94
N VAL A 305 -14.48 12.76 -16.12
CA VAL A 305 -14.19 14.09 -16.64
C VAL A 305 -14.61 14.21 -18.12
N ALA A 306 -14.38 13.18 -18.92
CA ALA A 306 -14.69 13.17 -20.35
C ALA A 306 -16.20 13.14 -20.66
N ALA A 307 -17.05 12.78 -19.68
CA ALA A 307 -18.49 12.85 -19.82
C ALA A 307 -19.02 14.30 -19.92
N HIS A 308 -18.21 15.29 -19.55
CA HIS A 308 -18.57 16.71 -19.56
C HIS A 308 -17.64 17.51 -20.49
N PRO A 309 -18.13 18.00 -21.64
CA PRO A 309 -17.31 18.74 -22.62
C PRO A 309 -16.55 19.94 -22.02
N GLU A 310 -17.13 20.62 -21.02
CA GLU A 310 -16.55 21.76 -20.34
C GLU A 310 -15.28 21.41 -19.55
N LEU A 311 -15.14 20.14 -19.17
CA LEU A 311 -13.96 19.61 -18.47
C LEU A 311 -12.96 18.95 -19.42
N GLY A 312 -13.12 19.08 -20.75
CA GLY A 312 -12.24 18.43 -21.72
C GLY A 312 -10.75 18.77 -21.55
N TRP A 313 -10.40 19.98 -21.11
CA TRP A 313 -9.03 20.39 -20.81
C TRP A 313 -8.41 19.62 -19.62
N LEU A 314 -9.27 19.17 -18.70
CA LEU A 314 -8.86 18.45 -17.49
C LEU A 314 -8.50 16.99 -17.83
N ARG A 315 -9.06 16.40 -18.90
CA ARG A 315 -8.74 15.04 -19.34
C ARG A 315 -7.24 14.80 -19.49
N VAL A 316 -6.60 15.56 -20.37
CA VAL A 316 -5.15 15.43 -20.64
C VAL A 316 -4.31 15.75 -19.40
N THR A 317 -4.76 16.74 -18.62
CA THR A 317 -4.10 17.11 -17.35
C THR A 317 -4.12 15.96 -16.35
N VAL A 318 -5.27 15.27 -16.24
CA VAL A 318 -5.44 14.08 -15.39
C VAL A 318 -4.62 12.92 -15.89
N GLU A 319 -4.58 12.66 -17.20
CA GLU A 319 -3.78 11.57 -17.75
C GLU A 319 -2.30 11.74 -17.43
N ILE A 320 -1.72 12.89 -17.76
CA ILE A 320 -0.31 13.19 -17.50
C ILE A 320 -0.04 13.18 -15.99
N GLY A 321 -0.90 13.83 -15.20
CA GLY A 321 -0.74 13.92 -13.75
C GLY A 321 -0.85 12.56 -13.05
N ALA A 322 -1.78 11.70 -13.50
CA ALA A 322 -1.92 10.33 -13.01
C ALA A 322 -0.72 9.47 -13.40
N LEU A 323 -0.20 9.57 -14.63
CA LEU A 323 1.01 8.85 -15.04
C LEU A 323 2.22 9.21 -14.18
N ILE A 324 2.43 10.50 -13.89
CA ILE A 324 3.49 10.97 -12.99
C ILE A 324 3.24 10.45 -11.56
N GLY A 325 2.01 10.60 -11.07
CA GLY A 325 1.60 10.19 -9.73
C GLY A 325 1.77 8.69 -9.49
N LEU A 326 1.27 7.84 -10.39
CA LEU A 326 1.38 6.39 -10.32
C LEU A 326 2.84 5.94 -10.44
N SER A 327 3.63 6.54 -11.35
CA SER A 327 5.07 6.25 -11.46
C SER A 327 5.82 6.57 -10.15
N SER A 328 5.45 7.66 -9.47
CA SER A 328 6.04 8.02 -8.18
C SER A 328 5.80 6.95 -7.11
N VAL A 329 4.59 6.35 -7.09
CA VAL A 329 4.25 5.31 -6.12
C VAL A 329 4.97 4.01 -6.43
N VAL A 330 5.01 3.59 -7.70
CA VAL A 330 5.79 2.40 -8.12
C VAL A 330 7.26 2.57 -7.70
N LEU A 331 7.83 3.75 -7.89
CA LEU A 331 9.20 4.05 -7.46
C LEU A 331 9.39 3.91 -5.94
N VAL A 332 8.48 4.48 -5.13
CA VAL A 332 8.53 4.36 -3.67
C VAL A 332 8.46 2.90 -3.22
N MET A 333 7.59 2.10 -3.82
CA MET A 333 7.43 0.69 -3.47
C MET A 333 8.66 -0.15 -3.86
N ILE A 334 9.25 0.09 -5.04
CA ILE A 334 10.50 -0.55 -5.49
C ILE A 334 11.68 -0.19 -4.56
N ILE A 335 11.68 1.01 -3.96
CA ILE A 335 12.69 1.40 -2.97
C ILE A 335 12.47 0.72 -1.62
N GLY A 336 11.20 0.55 -1.21
CA GLY A 336 10.82 -0.06 0.07
C GLY A 336 11.12 -1.55 0.14
N GLN A 337 10.75 -2.30 -0.91
CA GLN A 337 10.82 -3.76 -0.93
C GLN A 337 12.23 -4.33 -0.62
N PRO A 338 13.33 -3.86 -1.24
CA PRO A 338 14.68 -4.34 -0.92
C PRO A 338 15.10 -4.07 0.53
N ARG A 339 14.60 -3.00 1.16
CA ARG A 339 14.95 -2.68 2.55
C ARG A 339 14.38 -3.70 3.52
N ILE A 340 13.14 -4.16 3.29
CA ILE A 340 12.51 -5.23 4.08
C ILE A 340 13.34 -6.52 3.96
N PHE A 341 13.66 -6.93 2.75
CA PHE A 341 14.51 -8.11 2.53
C PHE A 341 15.91 -7.99 3.13
N MET A 342 16.50 -6.79 3.13
CA MET A 342 17.78 -6.55 3.79
C MET A 342 17.68 -6.69 5.31
N ILE A 343 16.61 -6.20 5.94
CA ILE A 343 16.39 -6.35 7.39
C ILE A 343 16.20 -7.83 7.74
N MET A 344 15.32 -8.55 7.03
CA MET A 344 15.10 -9.99 7.22
C MET A 344 16.38 -10.81 6.98
N GLY A 345 17.17 -10.42 5.98
CA GLY A 345 18.48 -11.03 5.71
C GLY A 345 19.53 -10.76 6.79
N ARG A 346 19.51 -9.56 7.40
CA ARG A 346 20.40 -9.22 8.54
C ARG A 346 20.11 -10.05 9.78
N ASP A 347 18.85 -10.39 10.01
CA ASP A 347 18.42 -11.31 11.07
C ASP A 347 18.70 -12.79 10.74
N GLY A 348 19.18 -13.09 9.53
CA GLY A 348 19.55 -14.44 9.08
C GLY A 348 18.39 -15.27 8.52
N LEU A 349 17.21 -14.66 8.34
CA LEU A 349 16.03 -15.35 7.84
C LEU A 349 16.04 -15.54 6.31
N LEU A 350 16.88 -14.80 5.60
CA LEU A 350 17.10 -14.90 4.15
C LEU A 350 18.58 -15.09 3.81
N PRO A 351 18.90 -15.61 2.61
CA PRO A 351 20.27 -15.75 2.14
C PRO A 351 21.09 -14.46 2.20
N PRO A 352 22.42 -14.53 2.42
CA PRO A 352 23.28 -13.33 2.52
C PRO A 352 23.32 -12.47 1.25
N VAL A 353 22.84 -12.99 0.13
CA VAL A 353 22.71 -12.23 -1.12
C VAL A 353 21.81 -11.00 -0.93
N PHE A 354 20.78 -11.10 -0.08
CA PHE A 354 19.83 -10.00 0.19
C PHE A 354 20.40 -8.90 1.10
N THR A 355 21.58 -9.09 1.68
CA THR A 355 22.26 -8.08 2.53
C THR A 355 23.42 -7.37 1.83
N LYS A 356 23.77 -7.76 0.59
CA LYS A 356 24.87 -7.16 -0.17
C LYS A 356 24.51 -5.75 -0.64
N ILE A 357 25.42 -4.81 -0.39
CA ILE A 357 25.30 -3.41 -0.78
C ILE A 357 26.35 -3.12 -1.87
N HIS A 358 25.99 -2.30 -2.87
CA HIS A 358 26.89 -1.90 -3.94
C HIS A 358 28.04 -1.04 -3.37
N PRO A 359 29.32 -1.33 -3.69
CA PRO A 359 30.47 -0.60 -3.13
C PRO A 359 30.43 0.91 -3.43
N GLU A 360 30.11 1.29 -4.66
CA GLU A 360 30.10 2.69 -5.12
C GLU A 360 28.77 3.43 -4.82
N TYR A 361 27.63 2.88 -5.28
CA TYR A 361 26.31 3.50 -5.12
C TYR A 361 25.71 3.37 -3.71
N ARG A 362 26.23 2.48 -2.86
CA ARG A 362 25.70 2.17 -1.52
C ARG A 362 24.22 1.75 -1.52
N THR A 363 23.75 1.15 -2.62
CA THR A 363 22.38 0.64 -2.80
C THR A 363 22.34 -0.89 -2.70
N PRO A 364 21.21 -1.51 -2.30
CA PRO A 364 21.05 -2.96 -2.28
C PRO A 364 20.82 -3.53 -3.70
N HIS A 365 21.80 -3.31 -4.59
CA HIS A 365 21.70 -3.52 -6.04
C HIS A 365 21.16 -4.90 -6.48
N ILE A 366 21.67 -6.00 -5.92
CA ILE A 366 21.21 -7.36 -6.29
C ILE A 366 19.75 -7.54 -5.89
N ASN A 367 19.41 -7.09 -4.68
CA ASN A 367 18.07 -7.20 -4.15
C ASN A 367 17.08 -6.38 -4.99
N THR A 368 17.44 -5.15 -5.34
CA THR A 368 16.65 -4.30 -6.25
C THR A 368 16.36 -4.98 -7.59
N VAL A 369 17.34 -5.65 -8.20
CA VAL A 369 17.14 -6.37 -9.47
C VAL A 369 16.21 -7.56 -9.29
N ILE A 370 16.43 -8.40 -8.26
CA ILE A 370 15.59 -9.58 -7.99
C ILE A 370 14.14 -9.14 -7.74
N THR A 371 13.93 -8.14 -6.89
CA THR A 371 12.59 -7.62 -6.58
C THR A 371 11.95 -6.98 -7.78
N GLY A 372 12.70 -6.16 -8.53
CA GLY A 372 12.17 -5.45 -9.69
C GLY A 372 11.73 -6.40 -10.81
N ILE A 373 12.49 -7.47 -11.06
CA ILE A 373 12.08 -8.52 -12.01
C ILE A 373 10.81 -9.22 -11.50
N GLY A 374 10.74 -9.57 -10.22
CA GLY A 374 9.54 -10.19 -9.64
C GLY A 374 8.29 -9.31 -9.77
N ILE A 375 8.43 -8.01 -9.47
CA ILE A 375 7.35 -7.02 -9.62
C ILE A 375 6.94 -6.89 -11.09
N ALA A 376 7.90 -6.82 -12.02
CA ALA A 376 7.61 -6.69 -13.45
C ALA A 376 6.85 -7.92 -13.99
N LEU A 377 7.23 -9.13 -13.54
CA LEU A 377 6.53 -10.37 -13.89
C LEU A 377 5.10 -10.38 -13.35
N LEU A 378 4.90 -9.99 -12.09
CA LEU A 378 3.56 -9.91 -11.52
C LEU A 378 2.68 -8.89 -12.24
N ALA A 379 3.23 -7.71 -12.55
CA ALA A 379 2.55 -6.65 -13.29
C ALA A 379 2.21 -7.06 -14.74
N ALA A 380 3.05 -7.90 -15.36
CA ALA A 380 2.83 -8.42 -16.70
C ALA A 380 1.74 -9.49 -16.76
N LEU A 381 1.67 -10.34 -15.72
CA LEU A 381 0.92 -11.60 -15.77
C LEU A 381 -0.46 -11.55 -15.10
N PHE A 382 -0.63 -10.73 -14.06
CA PHE A 382 -1.83 -10.74 -13.23
C PHE A 382 -2.67 -9.46 -13.40
N PRO A 383 -4.00 -9.56 -13.26
CA PRO A 383 -4.90 -8.41 -13.36
C PRO A 383 -4.87 -7.57 -12.08
N LEU A 384 -5.32 -6.31 -12.20
CA LEU A 384 -5.34 -5.34 -11.12
C LEU A 384 -6.13 -5.86 -9.89
N ASP A 385 -7.28 -6.48 -10.12
CA ASP A 385 -8.17 -6.94 -9.04
C ASP A 385 -7.46 -7.94 -8.12
N VAL A 386 -6.78 -8.94 -8.68
CA VAL A 386 -6.04 -9.96 -7.93
C VAL A 386 -4.88 -9.33 -7.17
N LEU A 387 -4.11 -8.46 -7.82
CA LEU A 387 -2.96 -7.81 -7.20
C LEU A 387 -3.41 -6.88 -6.05
N GLY A 388 -4.44 -6.07 -6.28
CA GLY A 388 -5.00 -5.14 -5.30
C GLY A 388 -5.61 -5.85 -4.10
N GLU A 389 -6.46 -6.87 -4.32
CA GLU A 389 -7.12 -7.62 -3.24
C GLU A 389 -6.10 -8.40 -2.39
N LEU A 390 -5.11 -9.06 -3.01
CA LEU A 390 -4.03 -9.73 -2.27
C LEU A 390 -3.24 -8.74 -1.42
N THR A 391 -2.91 -7.57 -1.97
CA THR A 391 -2.19 -6.52 -1.25
C THR A 391 -2.99 -6.08 -0.02
N SER A 392 -4.27 -5.74 -0.21
CA SER A 392 -5.16 -5.37 0.90
C SER A 392 -5.20 -6.45 1.98
N MET A 393 -5.33 -7.72 1.60
CA MET A 393 -5.35 -8.82 2.56
C MET A 393 -4.06 -8.93 3.38
N GLY A 394 -2.89 -8.87 2.72
CA GLY A 394 -1.60 -8.93 3.40
C GLY A 394 -1.42 -7.79 4.40
N THR A 395 -1.79 -6.58 4.01
CA THR A 395 -1.70 -5.40 4.88
C THR A 395 -2.72 -5.44 6.02
N LEU A 396 -3.94 -5.92 5.80
CA LEU A 396 -4.93 -6.11 6.87
C LEU A 396 -4.43 -7.10 7.93
N ILE A 397 -3.77 -8.19 7.51
CA ILE A 397 -3.14 -9.15 8.41
C ILE A 397 -1.99 -8.49 9.20
N ALA A 398 -1.13 -7.71 8.52
CA ALA A 398 -0.06 -6.96 9.17
C ALA A 398 -0.62 -5.95 10.19
N PHE A 399 -1.67 -5.23 9.85
CA PHE A 399 -2.29 -4.22 10.72
C PHE A 399 -2.95 -4.85 11.94
N ALA A 400 -3.67 -5.95 11.77
CA ALA A 400 -4.22 -6.72 12.87
C ALA A 400 -3.10 -7.20 13.82
N SER A 401 -1.97 -7.67 13.27
CA SER A 401 -0.83 -8.12 14.07
C SER A 401 -0.20 -7.00 14.89
N VAL A 402 -0.12 -5.77 14.36
CA VAL A 402 0.38 -4.60 15.08
C VAL A 402 -0.58 -4.20 16.20
N CYS A 403 -1.89 -4.19 15.96
CA CYS A 403 -2.89 -3.97 17.02
C CYS A 403 -2.74 -5.00 18.16
N ILE A 404 -2.60 -6.29 17.81
CA ILE A 404 -2.34 -7.36 18.80
C ILE A 404 -1.02 -7.12 19.53
N GLY A 405 0.03 -6.72 18.80
CA GLY A 405 1.34 -6.40 19.37
C GLY A 405 1.28 -5.33 20.46
N VAL A 406 0.48 -4.26 20.26
CA VAL A 406 0.29 -3.23 21.29
C VAL A 406 -0.36 -3.83 22.54
N LEU A 407 -1.42 -4.63 22.38
CA LEU A 407 -2.11 -5.27 23.50
C LEU A 407 -1.22 -6.24 24.27
N VAL A 408 -0.39 -7.01 23.57
CA VAL A 408 0.59 -7.91 24.19
C VAL A 408 1.63 -7.10 24.96
N LEU A 409 2.18 -6.04 24.36
CA LEU A 409 3.19 -5.19 25.00
C LEU A 409 2.66 -4.48 26.26
N ARG A 410 1.37 -4.13 26.28
CA ARG A 410 0.71 -3.57 27.48
C ARG A 410 0.72 -4.55 28.66
N ARG A 411 0.70 -5.86 28.41
CA ARG A 411 0.78 -6.88 29.46
C ARG A 411 2.21 -7.31 29.78
N THR A 412 3.06 -7.46 28.77
CA THR A 412 4.41 -8.02 28.96
C THR A 412 5.43 -6.97 29.41
N GLN A 413 5.29 -5.71 28.99
CA GLN A 413 6.22 -4.63 29.33
C GLN A 413 5.46 -3.33 29.67
N PRO A 414 4.69 -3.30 30.78
CA PRO A 414 3.87 -2.15 31.14
C PRO A 414 4.67 -0.88 31.43
N ASP A 415 5.90 -1.01 31.93
CA ASP A 415 6.73 0.12 32.38
C ASP A 415 7.55 0.80 31.27
N LEU A 416 7.50 0.29 30.04
CA LEU A 416 8.18 0.92 28.91
C LEU A 416 7.70 2.37 28.71
N PRO A 417 8.62 3.32 28.46
CA PRO A 417 8.26 4.71 28.19
C PRO A 417 7.50 4.80 26.87
N ARG A 418 6.34 5.48 26.89
CA ARG A 418 5.45 5.65 25.74
C ARG A 418 5.22 7.13 25.46
N PRO A 419 6.07 7.76 24.63
CA PRO A 419 5.95 9.18 24.31
C PRO A 419 4.63 9.55 23.66
N PHE A 420 4.11 8.66 22.80
CA PHE A 420 2.73 8.67 22.33
C PHE A 420 2.03 7.46 22.93
N ARG A 421 0.88 7.68 23.58
CA ARG A 421 0.14 6.64 24.28
C ARG A 421 -1.34 6.71 23.89
N ILE A 422 -1.87 5.61 23.40
CA ILE A 422 -3.29 5.48 23.08
C ILE A 422 -4.09 5.41 24.41
N PRO A 423 -5.07 6.31 24.64
CA PRO A 423 -5.81 6.38 25.91
C PRO A 423 -6.58 5.08 26.24
N ALA A 424 -7.32 4.56 25.25
CA ALA A 424 -8.15 3.36 25.39
C ALA A 424 -7.58 2.20 24.55
N ALA A 425 -6.30 1.85 24.76
CA ALA A 425 -5.58 0.88 23.92
C ALA A 425 -6.31 -0.46 23.77
N TRP A 426 -6.89 -1.00 24.85
CA TRP A 426 -7.68 -2.24 24.82
C TRP A 426 -8.88 -2.15 23.87
N LEU A 427 -9.62 -1.04 23.89
CA LEU A 427 -10.76 -0.83 23.01
C LEU A 427 -10.30 -0.57 21.57
N ILE A 428 -9.40 0.39 21.38
CA ILE A 428 -8.96 0.86 20.06
C ILE A 428 -8.26 -0.26 19.28
N CYS A 429 -7.33 -1.00 19.90
CA CYS A 429 -6.63 -2.09 19.20
C CYS A 429 -7.57 -3.28 18.95
N SER A 430 -8.52 -3.57 19.85
CA SER A 430 -9.52 -4.63 19.61
C SER A 430 -10.45 -4.26 18.46
N LEU A 431 -10.93 -3.01 18.40
CA LEU A 431 -11.70 -2.51 17.26
C LEU A 431 -10.87 -2.51 15.96
N GLY A 432 -9.58 -2.22 16.04
CA GLY A 432 -8.64 -2.38 14.92
C GLY A 432 -8.60 -3.82 14.41
N VAL A 433 -8.40 -4.81 15.30
CA VAL A 433 -8.42 -6.23 14.92
C VAL A 433 -9.78 -6.64 14.33
N LEU A 434 -10.89 -6.26 14.99
CA LEU A 434 -12.24 -6.62 14.54
C LEU A 434 -12.57 -6.01 13.18
N SER A 435 -12.20 -4.74 12.95
CA SER A 435 -12.40 -4.08 11.65
C SER A 435 -11.53 -4.69 10.55
N CYS A 436 -10.27 -5.04 10.84
CA CYS A 436 -9.44 -5.78 9.88
C CYS A 436 -10.04 -7.15 9.54
N MET A 437 -10.53 -7.89 10.54
CA MET A 437 -11.19 -9.19 10.32
C MET A 437 -12.50 -9.04 9.53
N ALA A 438 -13.27 -7.98 9.78
CA ALA A 438 -14.49 -7.69 9.03
C ALA A 438 -14.19 -7.44 7.55
N LEU A 439 -13.19 -6.61 7.22
CA LEU A 439 -12.78 -6.38 5.83
C LEU A 439 -12.20 -7.64 5.16
N LEU A 440 -11.43 -8.45 5.91
CA LEU A 440 -10.92 -9.74 5.42
C LEU A 440 -12.04 -10.75 5.14
N SER A 441 -13.14 -10.71 5.90
CA SER A 441 -14.29 -11.60 5.68
C SER A 441 -15.06 -11.30 4.40
N ALA A 442 -14.93 -10.08 3.84
CA ALA A 442 -15.53 -9.70 2.58
C ALA A 442 -14.75 -10.21 1.34
N MET A 443 -13.55 -10.75 1.54
CA MET A 443 -12.72 -11.30 0.47
C MET A 443 -13.26 -12.64 -0.03
N THR A 444 -13.09 -12.93 -1.31
CA THR A 444 -13.60 -14.18 -1.89
C THR A 444 -12.80 -15.40 -1.43
N ALA A 445 -13.41 -16.59 -1.51
CA ALA A 445 -12.71 -17.85 -1.29
C ALA A 445 -11.49 -18.04 -2.22
N HIS A 446 -11.57 -17.49 -3.45
CA HIS A 446 -10.45 -17.51 -4.38
C HIS A 446 -9.25 -16.70 -3.85
N ASN A 447 -9.51 -15.51 -3.30
CA ASN A 447 -8.47 -14.66 -2.72
C ASN A 447 -7.80 -15.33 -1.51
N TRP A 448 -8.61 -15.99 -0.66
CA TRP A 448 -8.09 -16.80 0.45
C TRP A 448 -7.23 -17.97 0.00
N MET A 449 -7.59 -18.65 -1.09
CA MET A 449 -6.76 -19.70 -1.68
C MET A 449 -5.41 -19.15 -2.14
N LEU A 450 -5.39 -18.02 -2.86
CA LEU A 450 -4.15 -17.38 -3.30
C LEU A 450 -3.29 -16.90 -2.13
N MET A 451 -3.90 -16.32 -1.10
CA MET A 451 -3.21 -15.94 0.13
C MET A 451 -2.63 -17.14 0.87
N ALA A 452 -3.35 -18.27 0.90
CA ALA A 452 -2.86 -19.52 1.49
C ALA A 452 -1.65 -20.07 0.73
N VAL A 453 -1.67 -20.05 -0.61
CA VAL A 453 -0.52 -20.43 -1.44
C VAL A 453 0.68 -19.54 -1.16
N TRP A 454 0.49 -18.21 -1.14
CA TRP A 454 1.55 -17.26 -0.81
C TRP A 454 2.15 -17.53 0.57
N THR A 455 1.29 -17.76 1.56
CA THR A 455 1.67 -18.08 2.94
C THR A 455 2.44 -19.40 3.02
N ALA A 456 2.00 -20.43 2.30
CA ALA A 456 2.67 -21.72 2.24
C ALA A 456 4.09 -21.60 1.66
N VAL A 457 4.27 -20.82 0.60
CA VAL A 457 5.59 -20.52 0.03
C VAL A 457 6.49 -19.83 1.06
N GLY A 458 5.97 -18.83 1.78
CA GLY A 458 6.71 -18.15 2.84
C GLY A 458 7.15 -19.10 3.96
N PHE A 459 6.26 -19.97 4.43
CA PHE A 459 6.62 -20.96 5.46
C PHE A 459 7.61 -22.00 4.94
N LEU A 460 7.50 -22.43 3.69
CA LEU A 460 8.46 -23.33 3.07
C LEU A 460 9.87 -22.73 3.10
N ILE A 461 10.01 -21.46 2.71
CA ILE A 461 11.30 -20.75 2.76
C ILE A 461 11.81 -20.66 4.21
N TYR A 462 10.95 -20.34 5.18
CA TYR A 462 11.34 -20.27 6.59
C TYR A 462 11.83 -21.61 7.14
N PHE A 463 11.07 -22.69 6.94
CA PHE A 463 11.45 -23.99 7.51
C PHE A 463 12.66 -24.62 6.82
N LEU A 464 12.84 -24.37 5.51
CA LEU A 464 14.01 -24.86 4.77
C LEU A 464 15.28 -24.05 5.08
N TYR A 465 15.18 -22.73 5.22
CA TYR A 465 16.33 -21.85 5.35
C TYR A 465 16.33 -21.05 6.67
N GLY A 466 15.32 -20.19 6.88
CA GLY A 466 15.30 -19.20 7.96
C GLY A 466 15.44 -19.79 9.37
N TYR A 467 14.74 -20.90 9.65
CA TYR A 467 14.78 -21.59 10.94
C TYR A 467 16.19 -22.10 11.32
N ARG A 468 17.01 -22.46 10.32
CA ARG A 468 18.38 -22.98 10.54
C ARG A 468 19.42 -21.86 10.68
N HIS A 469 19.17 -20.70 10.05
CA HIS A 469 20.15 -19.60 9.92
C HIS A 469 19.83 -18.36 10.76
N SER A 470 18.73 -18.38 11.53
CA SER A 470 18.37 -17.30 12.46
C SER A 470 19.53 -16.98 13.41
N ARG A 471 19.97 -15.71 13.38
CA ARG A 471 21.07 -15.21 14.20
C ARG A 471 20.71 -14.99 15.66
N LEU A 472 19.42 -15.08 16.01
CA LEU A 472 18.96 -15.05 17.39
C LEU A 472 19.56 -16.19 18.24
N ARG A 473 20.03 -17.27 17.59
CA ARG A 473 20.73 -18.39 18.23
C ARG A 473 22.12 -18.06 18.75
N GLY A 474 22.80 -17.06 18.18
CA GLY A 474 24.21 -16.74 18.50
C GLY A 474 24.41 -15.73 19.63
N GLN A 475 23.33 -15.11 20.14
CA GLN A 475 23.36 -14.09 21.20
C GLN A 475 22.83 -14.59 22.55
N ARG A 476 22.76 -15.91 22.75
CA ARG A 476 22.45 -16.51 24.07
C ARG A 476 23.71 -16.94 24.80
#